data_AF-A0A3D5GCW1-F1
#
_entry.id   AF-A0A3D5GCW1-F1
#
_cell.length_a   1.000
_cell.length_b   1.000
_cell.length_c   1.000
_cell.angle_alpha   90.00
_cell.angle_beta   90.00
_cell.angle_gamma   90.00
#
_symmetry.space_group_name_H-M   'P 1'
#
loop_
_entity.id
_entity.type
_entity.pdbx_description
1 polymer ?
#
loop_
_entity_poly.entity_id
_entity_poly.type
_entity_poly.pdbx_seq_one_letter_code
_entity_poly.pdbx_strand_id
1 'polypeptide(L)'
;MVRYTLPQSPEIILTVKGKDSVKAREEAMDKLMDLMDAGQLPTDLKEGFGPKQFVEVKEMEDAASESEDAITEAVQILSNLASLKLKVMESREEALKIRAAIDILFTDEPVNAEEISSLKDGFKVLKNFAQAQVRYRDARSKAEGTRAILDEALQSPEPENKAHKSAK
;
A
#
# COMPACT_ATOMS: atom_id res chain seq x y z
N MET A 1 7.13 21.19 4.32
CA MET A 1 8.22 22.18 4.52
C MET A 1 8.29 23.02 3.26
N VAL A 2 9.03 24.13 3.20
CA VAL A 2 9.21 24.88 1.95
C VAL A 2 10.68 24.85 1.54
N ARG A 3 10.93 24.72 0.25
CA ARG A 3 12.27 24.60 -0.34
C ARG A 3 12.52 25.76 -1.26
N TYR A 4 13.73 26.30 -1.19
CA TYR A 4 14.17 27.39 -2.05
C TYR A 4 15.47 27.03 -2.75
N THR A 5 15.68 27.63 -3.91
CA THR A 5 16.92 27.55 -4.67
C THR A 5 17.36 28.93 -5.15
N LEU A 6 18.60 29.01 -5.62
CA LEU A 6 19.21 30.21 -6.19
C LEU A 6 19.04 30.20 -7.72
N PRO A 7 18.62 31.31 -8.35
CA PRO A 7 18.54 31.39 -9.82
C PRO A 7 19.86 31.06 -10.54
N GLN A 8 20.99 31.41 -9.93
CA GLN A 8 22.32 31.15 -10.46
C GLN A 8 22.90 29.78 -10.07
N SER A 9 22.27 29.07 -9.13
CA SER A 9 22.76 27.79 -8.59
C SER A 9 21.57 26.89 -8.25
N PRO A 10 20.88 26.34 -9.27
CA PRO A 10 19.72 25.48 -9.06
C PRO A 10 20.05 24.22 -8.24
N GLU A 11 21.32 23.86 -8.18
CA GLU A 11 21.86 22.74 -7.40
C GLU A 11 21.73 22.94 -5.87
N ILE A 12 21.66 24.19 -5.40
CA ILE A 12 21.57 24.51 -3.98
C ILE A 12 20.10 24.50 -3.56
N ILE A 13 19.75 23.58 -2.64
CA ILE A 13 18.40 23.46 -2.09
C ILE A 13 18.41 23.80 -0.60
N LEU A 14 17.70 24.87 -0.24
CA LEU A 14 17.55 25.34 1.13
C LEU A 14 16.15 24.98 1.64
N THR A 15 16.08 24.03 2.57
CA THR A 15 14.81 23.57 3.16
C THR A 15 14.55 24.28 4.49
N VAL A 16 13.38 24.88 4.65
CA VAL A 16 12.94 25.54 5.91
C VAL A 16 11.56 25.07 6.33
N LYS A 17 11.25 25.21 7.62
CA LYS A 17 9.97 24.73 8.18
C LYS A 17 8.85 25.71 7.82
N GLY A 18 7.65 25.19 7.55
CA GLY A 18 6.47 26.01 7.22
C GLY A 18 6.15 26.07 5.72
N LYS A 19 5.45 27.14 5.32
CA LYS A 19 4.96 27.44 3.97
C LYS A 19 5.74 28.64 3.39
N ASP A 20 5.67 28.87 2.07
CA ASP A 20 6.28 30.05 1.46
C ASP A 20 5.78 31.35 2.12
N SER A 21 6.72 32.11 2.69
CA SER A 21 6.44 33.34 3.42
C SER A 21 7.72 34.18 3.54
N VAL A 22 7.56 35.47 3.82
CA VAL A 22 8.70 36.39 4.03
C VAL A 22 9.64 35.85 5.12
N LYS A 23 9.07 35.37 6.23
CA LYS A 23 9.83 34.78 7.34
C LYS A 23 10.60 33.52 6.92
N ALA A 24 9.96 32.62 6.16
CA ALA A 24 10.63 31.42 5.66
C ALA A 24 11.79 31.76 4.70
N ARG A 25 11.67 32.85 3.94
CA ARG A 25 12.73 33.32 3.04
C ARG A 25 13.88 34.00 3.78
N GLU A 26 13.60 34.67 4.90
CA GLU A 26 14.61 35.18 5.83
C GLU A 26 15.38 34.02 6.48
N GLU A 27 14.67 33.00 6.98
CA GLU A 27 15.30 31.78 7.51
C GLU A 27 16.14 31.05 6.45
N ALA A 28 15.74 31.09 5.18
CA ALA A 28 16.54 30.55 4.09
C ALA A 28 17.80 31.38 3.81
N MET A 29 17.74 32.71 4.04
CA MET A 29 18.90 33.59 3.91
C MET A 29 19.93 33.30 5.00
N ASP A 30 19.50 33.08 6.25
CA ASP A 30 20.41 32.73 7.35
C ASP A 30 21.19 31.45 7.02
N LYS A 31 20.50 30.43 6.49
CA LYS A 31 21.14 29.19 6.03
C LYS A 31 22.09 29.38 4.85
N LEU A 32 21.77 30.33 3.95
CA LEU A 32 22.65 30.66 2.84
C LEU A 32 23.94 31.32 3.34
N MET A 33 23.84 32.20 4.34
CA MET A 33 25.01 32.81 4.98
C MET A 33 25.89 31.76 5.66
N ASP A 34 25.29 30.79 6.37
CA ASP A 34 26.04 29.68 6.96
C ASP A 34 26.84 28.88 5.90
N LEU A 35 26.25 28.64 4.72
CA LEU A 35 26.92 27.96 3.60
C LEU A 35 28.03 28.80 2.96
N MET A 36 27.86 30.13 2.92
CA MET A 36 28.89 31.06 2.46
C MET A 36 30.08 31.07 3.43
N ASP A 37 29.83 31.12 4.73
CA ASP A 37 30.86 31.08 5.77
C ASP A 37 31.60 29.73 5.78
N ALA A 38 30.90 28.65 5.44
CA ALA A 38 31.50 27.32 5.25
C ALA A 38 32.28 27.16 3.92
N GLY A 39 32.26 28.17 3.03
CA GLY A 39 32.91 28.11 1.71
C GLY A 39 32.28 27.08 0.76
N GLN A 40 31.02 26.71 0.99
CA GLN A 40 30.30 25.69 0.24
C GLN A 40 29.45 26.25 -0.89
N LEU A 41 29.54 27.56 -1.15
CA LEU A 41 28.84 28.21 -2.26
C LEU A 41 29.66 28.04 -3.56
N PRO A 42 29.17 27.30 -4.57
CA PRO A 42 29.91 27.00 -5.79
C PRO A 42 30.03 28.20 -6.74
N THR A 43 29.20 29.23 -6.57
CA THR A 43 29.15 30.42 -7.42
C THR A 43 28.77 31.65 -6.60
N ASP A 44 29.35 32.79 -6.92
CA ASP A 44 29.03 34.06 -6.25
C ASP A 44 27.56 34.46 -6.41
N LEU A 45 27.02 35.07 -5.35
CA LEU A 45 25.68 35.66 -5.40
C LEU A 45 25.70 36.93 -6.25
N LYS A 46 24.57 37.22 -6.90
CA LYS A 46 24.38 38.52 -7.57
C LYS A 46 24.45 39.66 -6.54
N GLU A 47 25.06 40.77 -6.94
CA GLU A 47 25.16 41.97 -6.09
C GLU A 47 23.76 42.41 -5.61
N GLY A 48 23.60 42.56 -4.29
CA GLY A 48 22.31 42.88 -3.67
C GLY A 48 21.33 41.71 -3.53
N PHE A 49 21.81 40.45 -3.55
CA PHE A 49 20.95 39.28 -3.36
C PHE A 49 20.17 39.32 -2.03
N GLY A 50 18.84 39.22 -2.11
CA GLY A 50 17.95 39.32 -0.96
C GLY A 50 16.90 38.19 -0.89
N PRO A 51 16.18 38.04 0.24
CA PRO A 51 15.25 36.92 0.49
C PRO A 51 14.14 36.75 -0.56
N LYS A 52 13.76 37.84 -1.24
CA LYS A 52 12.74 37.81 -2.31
C LYS A 52 13.21 37.17 -3.61
N GLN A 53 14.52 36.97 -3.78
CA GLN A 53 15.11 36.42 -5.00
C GLN A 53 15.31 34.91 -4.96
N PHE A 54 15.00 34.28 -3.83
CA PHE A 54 14.87 32.82 -3.76
C PHE A 54 13.76 32.34 -4.70
N VAL A 55 14.05 31.28 -5.45
CA VAL A 55 13.05 30.58 -6.26
C VAL A 55 12.48 29.46 -5.41
N GLU A 56 11.18 29.48 -5.17
CA GLU A 56 10.50 28.37 -4.49
C GLU A 56 10.55 27.14 -5.42
N VAL A 57 11.14 26.06 -4.93
CA VAL A 57 11.17 24.79 -5.65
C VAL A 57 9.84 24.10 -5.40
N LYS A 58 8.90 24.33 -6.32
CA LYS A 58 7.58 23.68 -6.34
C LYS A 58 7.65 22.40 -7.15
N GLU A 59 8.44 21.41 -6.76
CA GLU A 59 8.36 20.09 -7.40
C GLU A 59 9.08 19.00 -6.59
N MET A 60 8.46 17.82 -6.56
CA MET A 60 8.95 16.51 -6.06
C MET A 60 8.78 16.15 -4.57
N GLU A 61 7.86 16.75 -3.80
CA GLU A 61 7.37 16.09 -2.57
C GLU A 61 6.09 15.28 -2.83
N ASP A 62 5.22 15.68 -3.76
CA ASP A 62 3.94 14.99 -4.00
C ASP A 62 4.11 13.60 -4.64
N ALA A 63 5.02 13.42 -5.60
CA ALA A 63 5.19 12.12 -6.26
C ALA A 63 5.82 11.06 -5.32
N ALA A 64 6.72 11.47 -4.43
CA ALA A 64 7.35 10.57 -3.47
C ALA A 64 6.37 10.19 -2.35
N SER A 65 5.63 11.16 -1.80
CA SER A 65 4.60 10.88 -0.79
C SER A 65 3.45 10.05 -1.36
N GLU A 66 2.99 10.32 -2.57
CA GLU A 66 1.96 9.52 -3.24
C GLU A 66 2.41 8.07 -3.47
N SER A 67 3.69 7.86 -3.82
CA SER A 67 4.24 6.50 -3.97
C SER A 67 4.36 5.76 -2.63
N GLU A 68 4.81 6.44 -1.57
CA GLU A 68 4.89 5.87 -0.22
C GLU A 68 3.50 5.55 0.35
N ASP A 69 2.51 6.42 0.09
CA ASP A 69 1.12 6.21 0.46
C ASP A 69 0.51 5.01 -0.31
N ALA A 70 0.79 4.90 -1.61
CA ALA A 70 0.35 3.76 -2.43
C ALA A 70 0.98 2.43 -1.96
N ILE A 71 2.26 2.44 -1.56
CA ILE A 71 2.93 1.27 -0.96
C ILE A 71 2.26 0.89 0.36
N THR A 72 1.95 1.88 1.20
CA THR A 72 1.28 1.66 2.49
C THR A 72 -0.10 1.04 2.29
N GLU A 73 -0.89 1.54 1.34
CA GLU A 73 -2.19 0.98 0.98
C GLU A 73 -2.05 -0.46 0.44
N ALA A 74 -1.05 -0.72 -0.40
CA ALA A 74 -0.76 -2.05 -0.93
C ALA A 74 -0.51 -3.08 0.16
N VAL A 75 0.34 -2.75 1.14
CA VAL A 75 0.63 -3.62 2.27
C VAL A 75 -0.62 -3.87 3.12
N GLN A 76 -1.45 -2.84 3.34
CA GLN A 76 -2.68 -2.98 4.11
C GLN A 76 -3.71 -3.90 3.44
N ILE A 77 -3.85 -3.79 2.11
CA ILE A 77 -4.72 -4.66 1.31
C ILE A 77 -4.23 -6.11 1.38
N LEU A 78 -2.93 -6.35 1.25
CA LEU A 78 -2.34 -7.68 1.35
C LEU A 78 -2.46 -8.27 2.76
N SER A 79 -2.29 -7.45 3.80
CA SER A 79 -2.49 -7.86 5.20
C SER A 79 -3.92 -8.34 5.43
N ASN A 80 -4.91 -7.57 4.97
CA ASN A 80 -6.31 -7.98 5.03
C ASN A 80 -6.58 -9.28 4.25
N LEU A 81 -6.00 -9.42 3.06
CA LEU A 81 -6.10 -10.67 2.28
C LEU A 81 -5.54 -11.86 3.07
N ALA A 82 -4.38 -11.70 3.72
CA ALA A 82 -3.75 -12.76 4.51
C ALA A 82 -4.64 -13.19 5.69
N SER A 83 -5.21 -12.24 6.43
CA SER A 83 -6.17 -12.54 7.51
C SER A 83 -7.41 -13.28 7.00
N LEU A 84 -7.96 -12.85 5.87
CA LEU A 84 -9.13 -13.51 5.27
C LEU A 84 -8.79 -14.93 4.77
N LYS A 85 -7.59 -15.12 4.19
CA LYS A 85 -7.11 -16.45 3.75
C LYS A 85 -7.04 -17.42 4.92
N LEU A 86 -6.48 -16.99 6.05
CA LEU A 86 -6.39 -17.79 7.26
C LEU A 86 -7.79 -18.24 7.74
N LYS A 87 -8.71 -17.29 7.85
CA LYS A 87 -10.10 -17.54 8.29
C LYS A 87 -10.85 -18.54 7.39
N VAL A 88 -10.63 -18.43 6.08
CA VAL A 88 -11.17 -19.38 5.11
C VAL A 88 -10.56 -20.77 5.32
N MET A 89 -9.24 -20.85 5.50
CA MET A 89 -8.54 -22.12 5.70
C MET A 89 -8.98 -22.85 6.98
N GLU A 90 -9.15 -22.13 8.09
CA GLU A 90 -9.57 -22.68 9.39
C GLU A 90 -10.90 -23.45 9.33
N SER A 91 -11.86 -22.94 8.56
CA SER A 91 -13.22 -23.51 8.48
C SER A 91 -13.48 -24.34 7.22
N ARG A 92 -12.49 -24.46 6.32
CA ARG A 92 -12.66 -25.08 5.00
C ARG A 92 -13.06 -26.54 5.08
N GLU A 93 -12.33 -27.34 5.84
CA GLU A 93 -12.56 -28.79 5.86
C GLU A 93 -13.94 -29.12 6.43
N GLU A 94 -14.29 -28.53 7.56
CA GLU A 94 -15.57 -28.75 8.23
C GLU A 94 -16.74 -28.26 7.37
N ALA A 95 -16.63 -27.06 6.79
CA ALA A 95 -17.68 -26.52 5.92
C ALA A 95 -17.90 -27.37 4.67
N LEU A 96 -16.85 -27.94 4.07
CA LEU A 96 -16.98 -28.83 2.92
C LEU A 96 -17.65 -30.16 3.26
N LYS A 97 -17.37 -30.72 4.46
CA LYS A 97 -18.08 -31.91 4.96
C LYS A 97 -19.57 -31.63 5.10
N ILE A 98 -19.93 -30.50 5.72
CA ILE A 98 -21.33 -30.09 5.89
C ILE A 98 -21.99 -29.82 4.54
N ARG A 99 -21.29 -29.19 3.59
CA ARG A 99 -21.83 -28.98 2.24
C ARG A 99 -22.15 -30.29 1.53
N ALA A 100 -21.30 -31.32 1.65
CA ALA A 100 -21.59 -32.63 1.09
C ALA A 100 -22.80 -33.29 1.78
N ALA A 101 -22.90 -33.16 3.11
CA ALA A 101 -24.04 -33.69 3.87
C ALA A 101 -25.39 -33.04 3.53
N ILE A 102 -25.39 -31.84 2.91
CA ILE A 102 -26.62 -31.20 2.42
C ILE A 102 -27.30 -32.03 1.33
N ASP A 103 -26.54 -32.81 0.54
CA ASP A 103 -27.12 -33.56 -0.57
C ASP A 103 -28.15 -34.59 -0.11
N ILE A 104 -28.07 -35.05 1.15
CA ILE A 104 -29.06 -35.90 1.82
C ILE A 104 -30.46 -35.24 1.84
N LEU A 105 -30.55 -33.92 1.88
CA LEU A 105 -31.84 -33.21 1.82
C LEU A 105 -32.50 -33.24 0.43
N PHE A 106 -31.76 -33.69 -0.59
CA PHE A 106 -32.20 -33.74 -1.98
C PHE A 106 -32.32 -35.18 -2.51
N THR A 107 -32.16 -36.19 -1.64
CA THR A 107 -32.40 -37.59 -1.96
C THR A 107 -33.75 -38.05 -1.40
N ASP A 108 -34.32 -39.10 -2.02
CA ASP A 108 -35.52 -39.78 -1.53
C ASP A 108 -35.21 -40.83 -0.44
N GLU A 109 -33.97 -40.87 0.04
CA GLU A 109 -33.52 -41.82 1.05
C GLU A 109 -34.08 -41.45 2.44
N PRO A 110 -34.49 -42.44 3.25
CA PRO A 110 -34.98 -42.16 4.59
C PRO A 110 -33.84 -41.64 5.47
N VAL A 111 -33.99 -40.42 5.98
CA VAL A 111 -33.02 -39.74 6.85
C VAL A 111 -33.47 -39.85 8.30
N ASN A 112 -32.53 -40.08 9.22
CA ASN A 112 -32.84 -40.14 10.64
C ASN A 112 -32.75 -38.75 11.32
N ALA A 113 -33.29 -38.64 12.53
CA ALA A 113 -33.35 -37.37 13.25
C ALA A 113 -31.96 -36.84 13.67
N GLU A 114 -30.99 -37.73 13.92
CA GLU A 114 -29.63 -37.38 14.32
C GLU A 114 -28.86 -36.74 13.16
N GLU A 115 -29.00 -37.29 11.95
CA GLU A 115 -28.42 -36.75 10.71
C GLU A 115 -28.94 -35.34 10.43
N ILE A 116 -30.26 -35.13 10.56
CA ILE A 116 -30.87 -33.81 10.39
C ILE A 116 -30.40 -32.83 11.48
N SER A 117 -30.23 -33.28 12.72
CA SER A 117 -29.73 -32.43 13.81
C SER A 117 -28.28 -32.00 13.56
N SER A 118 -27.40 -32.95 13.23
CA SER A 118 -26.00 -32.68 12.92
C SER A 118 -25.85 -31.73 11.73
N LEU A 119 -26.67 -31.90 10.69
CA LEU A 119 -26.70 -31.02 9.54
C LEU A 119 -27.12 -29.59 9.91
N LYS A 120 -28.15 -29.44 10.77
CA LYS A 120 -28.61 -28.14 11.26
C LYS A 120 -27.53 -27.41 12.05
N ASP A 121 -26.81 -28.13 12.91
CA ASP A 121 -25.72 -27.56 13.71
C ASP A 121 -24.56 -27.08 12.81
N GLY A 122 -24.28 -27.82 11.74
CA GLY A 122 -23.30 -27.48 10.72
C GLY A 122 -23.62 -26.23 9.89
N PHE A 123 -24.88 -25.83 9.73
CA PHE A 123 -25.23 -24.69 8.88
C PHE A 123 -24.59 -23.38 9.31
N LYS A 124 -24.32 -23.18 10.60
CA LYS A 124 -23.62 -22.00 11.09
C LYS A 124 -22.18 -21.95 10.56
N VAL A 125 -21.48 -23.08 10.57
CA VAL A 125 -20.11 -23.21 10.05
C VAL A 125 -20.10 -22.97 8.54
N LEU A 126 -20.99 -23.63 7.80
CA LEU A 126 -21.10 -23.48 6.36
C LEU A 126 -21.41 -22.02 5.96
N LYS A 127 -22.35 -21.36 6.64
CA LYS A 127 -22.67 -19.94 6.42
C LYS A 127 -21.44 -19.06 6.63
N ASN A 128 -20.74 -19.24 7.75
CA ASN A 128 -19.58 -18.42 8.08
C ASN A 128 -18.45 -18.62 7.07
N PHE A 129 -18.18 -19.86 6.67
CA PHE A 129 -17.22 -20.19 5.63
C PHE A 129 -17.60 -19.55 4.29
N ALA A 130 -18.85 -19.68 3.85
CA ALA A 130 -19.32 -19.09 2.59
C ALA A 130 -19.15 -17.56 2.58
N GLN A 131 -19.53 -16.88 3.66
CA GLN A 131 -19.33 -15.43 3.79
C GLN A 131 -17.84 -15.04 3.81
N ALA A 132 -17.00 -15.82 4.47
CA ALA A 132 -15.55 -15.61 4.48
C ALA A 132 -14.95 -15.82 3.07
N GLN A 133 -15.40 -16.85 2.36
CA GLN A 133 -14.95 -17.17 1.00
C GLN A 133 -15.29 -16.04 0.01
N VAL A 134 -16.50 -15.45 0.11
CA VAL A 134 -16.89 -14.30 -0.71
C VAL A 134 -15.97 -13.10 -0.42
N ARG A 135 -15.81 -12.73 0.86
CA ARG A 135 -14.92 -11.63 1.26
C ARG A 135 -13.48 -11.85 0.81
N TYR A 136 -12.98 -13.08 0.94
CA TYR A 136 -11.63 -13.46 0.49
C TYR A 136 -11.48 -13.30 -1.02
N ARG A 137 -12.45 -13.75 -1.82
CA ARG A 137 -12.43 -13.59 -3.28
C ARG A 137 -12.39 -12.11 -3.67
N ASP A 138 -13.21 -11.29 -3.02
CA ASP A 138 -13.28 -9.85 -3.32
C ASP A 138 -11.98 -9.14 -2.90
N ALA A 139 -11.42 -9.50 -1.74
CA ALA A 139 -10.12 -8.99 -1.30
C ALA A 139 -8.97 -9.43 -2.22
N ARG A 140 -9.01 -10.67 -2.72
CA ARG A 140 -8.01 -11.19 -3.65
C ARG A 140 -8.01 -10.40 -4.96
N SER A 141 -9.19 -10.12 -5.51
CA SER A 141 -9.30 -9.30 -6.73
C SER A 141 -8.71 -7.91 -6.56
N LYS A 142 -8.87 -7.29 -5.38
CA LYS A 142 -8.25 -5.99 -5.06
C LYS A 142 -6.72 -6.10 -4.88
N ALA A 143 -6.27 -7.17 -4.23
CA ALA A 143 -4.86 -7.42 -3.95
C ALA A 143 -4.03 -7.75 -5.21
N GLU A 144 -4.64 -8.33 -6.24
CA GLU A 144 -3.97 -8.62 -7.51
C GLU A 144 -3.42 -7.35 -8.17
N GLY A 145 -4.16 -6.22 -8.08
CA GLY A 145 -3.69 -4.93 -8.60
C GLY A 145 -2.58 -4.29 -7.77
N THR A 146 -2.56 -4.52 -6.46
CA THR A 146 -1.58 -3.90 -5.53
C THR A 146 -0.25 -4.64 -5.48
N ARG A 147 -0.20 -5.87 -6.00
CA ARG A 147 1.06 -6.62 -6.15
C ARG A 147 2.05 -5.90 -7.06
N ALA A 148 1.57 -5.34 -8.17
CA ALA A 148 2.42 -4.61 -9.12
C ALA A 148 3.10 -3.39 -8.50
N ILE A 149 2.40 -2.66 -7.61
CA ILE A 149 2.94 -1.48 -6.90
C ILE A 149 4.13 -1.88 -6.03
N LEU A 150 4.04 -3.02 -5.34
CA LEU A 150 5.14 -3.52 -4.52
C LEU A 150 6.28 -4.10 -5.35
N ASP A 151 5.97 -4.83 -6.42
CA ASP A 151 7.00 -5.39 -7.31
C ASP A 151 7.83 -4.26 -7.96
N GLU A 152 7.17 -3.16 -8.37
CA GLU A 152 7.81 -1.95 -8.87
C GLU A 152 8.66 -1.25 -7.80
N ALA A 153 8.10 -1.01 -6.61
CA ALA A 153 8.82 -0.35 -5.50
C ALA A 153 10.04 -1.15 -5.03
N LEU A 154 9.96 -2.48 -5.07
CA LEU A 154 11.04 -3.38 -4.67
C LEU A 154 12.04 -3.67 -5.81
N GLN A 155 11.84 -3.09 -7.00
CA GLN A 155 12.61 -3.40 -8.21
C GLN A 155 12.77 -4.91 -8.43
N SER A 156 11.77 -5.67 -7.99
CA SER A 156 11.81 -7.13 -8.01
C SER A 156 11.32 -7.57 -9.37
N PRO A 157 12.05 -8.43 -10.09
CA PRO A 157 11.50 -9.03 -11.30
C PRO A 157 10.23 -9.78 -10.92
N GLU A 158 9.16 -9.57 -11.69
CA GLU A 158 7.88 -10.27 -11.55
C GLU A 158 8.14 -11.73 -11.14
N PRO A 159 7.51 -12.23 -10.07
CA PRO A 159 7.59 -13.65 -9.76
C PRO A 159 6.95 -14.40 -10.91
N GLU A 160 7.79 -14.89 -11.83
CA GLU A 160 7.42 -15.79 -12.90
C GLU A 160 6.43 -16.78 -12.33
N ASN A 161 5.19 -16.60 -12.77
CA ASN A 161 4.10 -17.50 -12.49
C ASN A 161 4.57 -18.86 -12.99
N LYS A 162 5.11 -19.72 -12.11
CA LYS A 162 5.49 -21.10 -12.41
C LYS A 162 4.22 -21.92 -12.64
N ALA A 163 3.48 -21.53 -13.67
CA ALA A 163 2.68 -22.40 -14.49
C ALA A 163 3.62 -23.23 -15.37
N HIS A 164 4.42 -24.12 -14.77
CA HIS A 164 4.89 -25.29 -15.51
C HIS A 164 3.88 -26.40 -15.34
N LYS A 165 2.93 -26.41 -16.30
CA LYS A 165 2.22 -27.59 -16.74
C LYS A 165 3.22 -28.71 -17.06
N SER A 166 2.90 -29.88 -16.53
CA SER A 166 2.91 -31.20 -17.18
C SER A 166 3.83 -31.43 -18.40
N ALA A 167 4.83 -32.30 -18.20
CA ALA A 167 5.32 -33.36 -19.11
C ALA A 167 6.53 -34.00 -18.38
N LYS A 168 6.67 -35.29 -18.13
CA LYS A 168 6.20 -36.49 -18.82
C LYS A 168 6.34 -37.67 -17.83
#